data_AF-A0A505DP18-F1
#
_entry.id   AF-A0A505DP18-F1
#
_cell.length_a   1.000
_cell.length_b   1.000
_cell.length_c   1.000
_cell.angle_alpha   90.00
_cell.angle_beta   90.00
_cell.angle_gamma   90.00
#
_symmetry.space_group_name_H-M   'P 1'
#
loop_
_entity.id
_entity.type
_entity.pdbx_description
1 polymer ?
#
loop_
_entity_poly.entity_id
_entity_poly.type
_entity_poly.pdbx_seq_one_letter_code
_entity_poly.pdbx_strand_id
1 'polypeptide(L)'
;MSALWIGVVALFFLGMGFFGLIAPAALIRPFGIELTAPEARAEVRAVYGGFGVGFGILLGWVALGASGDLRRGIVLAAAVALAGMALGRLVARAVEGPSAFYPAWFYFWVEVLGAGLLVASVLG
;
A
#
# COMPACT_ATOMS: atom_id res chain seq x y z
N MET A 1 3.43 5.80 -20.62
CA MET A 1 3.17 6.47 -19.32
C MET A 1 2.59 5.52 -18.28
N SER A 2 1.64 4.66 -18.64
CA SER A 2 1.02 3.69 -17.73
C SER A 2 2.01 2.76 -16.99
N ALA A 3 3.03 2.24 -17.68
CA ALA A 3 4.05 1.38 -17.05
C ALA A 3 4.89 2.11 -15.99
N LEU A 4 5.19 3.40 -16.19
CA LEU A 4 5.93 4.22 -15.23
C LEU A 4 5.14 4.35 -13.92
N TRP A 5 3.85 4.66 -14.00
CA TRP A 5 2.99 4.83 -12.83
C TRP A 5 2.83 3.54 -12.03
N ILE A 6 2.61 2.42 -12.73
CA ILE A 6 2.58 1.10 -12.09
C ILE A 6 3.93 0.82 -11.41
N GLY A 7 5.05 1.10 -12.08
CA GLY A 7 6.38 0.92 -11.53
C GLY A 7 6.64 1.75 -10.26
N VAL A 8 6.20 3.01 -10.23
CA VAL A 8 6.30 3.87 -9.04
C VAL A 8 5.53 3.26 -7.86
N VAL A 9 4.30 2.82 -8.09
CA VAL A 9 3.47 2.20 -7.04
C VAL A 9 4.06 0.85 -6.62
N ALA A 10 4.60 0.06 -7.55
CA ALA A 10 5.31 -1.18 -7.26
C ALA A 10 6.50 -0.95 -6.33
N LEU A 11 7.34 0.05 -6.63
CA LEU A 11 8.49 0.41 -5.79
C LEU A 11 8.06 0.87 -4.39
N PHE A 12 6.95 1.59 -4.27
CA PHE A 12 6.41 1.97 -2.97
C PHE A 12 6.00 0.75 -2.15
N PHE A 13 5.28 -0.19 -2.75
CA PHE A 13 4.90 -1.45 -2.12
C PHE A 13 6.11 -2.30 -1.74
N LEU A 14 7.11 -2.42 -2.62
CA LEU A 14 8.36 -3.14 -2.33
C LEU A 14 9.13 -2.48 -1.19
N GLY A 15 9.30 -1.15 -1.23
CA GLY A 15 10.01 -0.41 -0.19
C GLY A 15 9.36 -0.56 1.17
N MET A 16 8.04 -0.36 1.25
CA MET A 16 7.26 -0.56 2.47
C MET A 16 7.28 -2.02 2.93
N GLY A 17 7.13 -2.97 2.00
CA GLY A 17 7.15 -4.40 2.28
C GLY A 17 8.49 -4.88 2.83
N PHE A 18 9.60 -4.56 2.17
CA PHE A 18 10.93 -4.89 2.69
C PHE A 18 11.20 -4.21 4.03
N PHE A 19 10.77 -2.96 4.21
CA PHE A 19 10.90 -2.28 5.51
C PHE A 19 10.08 -2.97 6.61
N GLY A 20 8.86 -3.42 6.32
CA GLY A 20 8.03 -4.19 7.23
C GLY A 20 8.61 -5.56 7.59
N LEU A 21 9.31 -6.23 6.66
CA LEU A 21 10.00 -7.49 6.92
C LEU A 21 11.23 -7.30 7.83
N ILE A 22 12.06 -6.29 7.54
CA ILE A 22 13.33 -6.04 8.21
C ILE A 22 13.10 -5.39 9.59
N ALA A 23 12.28 -4.33 9.63
CA ALA A 23 12.12 -3.45 10.80
C ALA A 23 10.63 -3.17 11.11
N PRO A 24 9.82 -4.19 11.46
CA PRO A 24 8.37 -4.04 11.65
C PRO A 24 8.00 -3.03 12.74
N ALA A 25 8.76 -2.97 13.84
CA ALA A 25 8.50 -2.02 14.92
C ALA A 25 8.72 -0.57 14.47
N ALA A 26 9.75 -0.32 13.65
CA ALA A 26 10.03 1.01 13.12
C ALA A 26 8.96 1.46 12.11
N LEU A 27 8.45 0.53 11.29
CA LEU A 27 7.40 0.81 10.31
C LEU A 27 6.12 1.33 10.98
N ILE A 28 5.68 0.72 12.08
CA ILE A 28 4.39 1.06 12.69
C ILE A 28 4.50 2.09 13.81
N ARG A 29 5.71 2.37 14.31
CA ARG A 29 5.96 3.35 15.38
C ARG A 29 5.30 4.72 15.13
N PRO A 30 5.27 5.28 13.90
CA PRO A 30 4.54 6.50 13.60
C PRO A 30 3.07 6.51 14.03
N PHE A 31 2.42 5.34 14.06
CA PHE A 31 1.03 5.16 14.45
C PHE A 31 0.86 4.99 15.97
N GLY A 32 1.93 5.12 16.76
CA GLY A 32 1.89 4.92 18.21
C GLY A 32 1.69 3.47 18.64
N ILE A 33 1.89 2.50 17.73
CA ILE A 33 1.70 1.08 18.02
C ILE A 33 3.02 0.48 18.50
N GLU A 34 2.98 -0.17 19.67
CA GLU A 34 4.11 -0.91 20.23
C GLU A 34 3.97 -2.42 20.00
N LEU A 35 5.05 -3.06 19.55
CA LEU A 35 5.08 -4.51 19.26
C LEU A 35 5.73 -5.31 20.39
N THR A 36 4.98 -5.50 21.46
CA THR A 36 5.46 -6.16 22.69
C THR A 36 5.63 -7.67 22.53
N ALA A 37 4.80 -8.33 21.71
CA ALA A 37 4.79 -9.79 21.54
C ALA A 37 5.43 -10.25 20.21
N PRO A 38 6.06 -11.44 20.17
CA PRO A 38 6.53 -12.07 18.93
C PRO A 38 5.45 -12.19 17.85
N GLU A 39 4.23 -12.54 18.24
CA GLU A 39 3.07 -12.72 17.38
C GLU A 39 2.67 -11.40 16.72
N ALA A 40 2.69 -10.30 17.47
CA ALA A 40 2.42 -8.96 16.92
C ALA A 40 3.47 -8.55 15.88
N ARG A 41 4.75 -8.91 16.09
CA ARG A 41 5.80 -8.69 15.08
C ARG A 41 5.64 -9.60 13.86
N ALA A 42 5.16 -10.83 14.05
CA ALA A 42 4.87 -11.75 12.95
C ALA A 42 3.73 -11.22 12.09
N GLU A 43 2.67 -10.71 12.71
CA GLU A 43 1.53 -10.11 12.01
C GLU A 43 1.94 -8.93 11.14
N VAL A 44 2.76 -8.01 11.69
CA VAL A 44 3.24 -6.86 10.90
C VAL A 44 4.11 -7.31 9.73
N ARG A 45 4.98 -8.31 9.93
CA ARG A 45 5.79 -8.87 8.84
C ARG A 45 4.93 -9.55 7.78
N ALA A 46 3.82 -10.17 8.14
CA ALA A 46 2.93 -10.81 7.18
C ALA A 46 2.14 -9.75 6.37
N VAL A 47 1.43 -8.86 7.07
CA VAL A 47 0.45 -7.93 6.47
C VAL A 47 1.07 -6.69 5.86
N TYR A 48 2.08 -6.10 6.51
CA TYR A 48 2.76 -4.94 5.93
C TYR A 48 3.98 -5.37 5.12
N GLY A 49 4.70 -6.39 5.61
CA GLY A 49 5.88 -6.91 4.96
C GLY A 49 5.59 -7.75 3.71
N GLY A 50 5.24 -9.02 3.93
CA GLY A 50 5.09 -10.04 2.88
C GLY A 50 3.99 -9.70 1.88
N PHE A 51 2.84 -9.23 2.33
CA PHE A 51 1.77 -8.75 1.44
C PHE A 51 2.21 -7.56 0.60
N GLY A 52 2.93 -6.59 1.20
CA GLY A 52 3.50 -5.45 0.48
C GLY A 52 4.49 -5.89 -0.61
N VAL A 53 5.40 -6.81 -0.27
CA VAL A 53 6.32 -7.42 -1.24
C VAL A 53 5.56 -8.15 -2.35
N GLY A 54 4.54 -8.94 -2.00
CA GLY A 54 3.74 -9.68 -2.97
C GLY A 54 3.06 -8.76 -4.00
N PHE A 55 2.37 -7.72 -3.54
CA PHE A 55 1.78 -6.71 -4.44
C PHE A 55 2.83 -5.97 -5.26
N GLY A 56 3.95 -5.62 -4.64
CA GLY A 56 5.08 -4.98 -5.32
C GLY A 56 5.65 -5.82 -6.45
N ILE A 57 5.81 -7.12 -6.25
CA ILE A 57 6.26 -8.07 -7.30
C ILE A 57 5.23 -8.17 -8.43
N LEU A 58 3.95 -8.33 -8.10
CA LEU A 58 2.89 -8.41 -9.12
C LEU A 58 2.83 -7.14 -9.97
N LEU A 59 2.86 -5.97 -9.34
CA LEU A 59 2.86 -4.68 -10.03
C LEU A 59 4.14 -4.47 -10.85
N GLY A 60 5.30 -4.85 -10.31
CA GLY A 60 6.56 -4.80 -11.05
C GLY A 60 6.56 -5.71 -12.27
N TRP A 61 6.07 -6.93 -12.14
CA TRP A 61 5.94 -7.88 -13.24
C TRP A 61 5.05 -7.33 -14.37
N VAL A 62 3.90 -6.75 -14.02
CA VAL A 62 3.02 -6.16 -15.05
C VAL A 62 3.54 -4.84 -15.61
N ALA A 63 4.35 -4.09 -14.85
CA ALA A 63 5.04 -2.90 -15.36
C ALA A 63 6.12 -3.25 -16.40
N LEU A 64 6.78 -4.42 -16.27
CA LEU A 64 7.89 -4.83 -17.12
C LEU A 64 7.48 -5.53 -18.43
N GLY A 65 6.20 -5.82 -18.65
CA GLY A 65 5.77 -6.32 -19.96
C GLY A 65 4.58 -7.27 -19.97
N ALA A 66 3.96 -7.60 -18.83
CA ALA A 66 2.71 -8.35 -18.89
C ALA A 66 1.60 -7.51 -19.55
N SER A 67 0.81 -8.10 -20.45
CA SER A 67 -0.24 -7.41 -21.21
C SER A 67 -1.59 -8.11 -21.11
N GLY A 68 -2.65 -7.45 -21.56
CA GLY A 68 -4.00 -8.03 -21.63
C GLY A 68 -4.83 -7.89 -20.36
N ASP A 69 -5.83 -8.77 -20.20
CA ASP A 69 -6.81 -8.71 -19.10
C ASP A 69 -6.18 -8.99 -17.74
N LEU A 70 -5.16 -9.85 -17.68
CA LEU A 70 -4.46 -10.16 -16.42
C LEU A 70 -3.74 -8.93 -15.86
N ARG A 71 -3.06 -8.14 -16.70
CA ARG A 71 -2.46 -6.86 -16.29
C ARG A 71 -3.54 -5.94 -15.72
N ARG A 72 -4.67 -5.78 -16.44
CA ARG A 72 -5.77 -4.91 -16.00
C ARG A 72 -6.34 -5.37 -14.66
N GLY A 73 -6.56 -6.67 -14.48
CA GLY A 73 -7.04 -7.26 -13.24
C GLY A 73 -6.12 -6.99 -12.05
N ILE A 74 -4.80 -7.24 -12.21
CA ILE A 74 -3.81 -7.00 -11.15
C ILE A 74 -3.77 -5.51 -10.76
N VAL A 75 -3.72 -4.62 -11.74
CA VAL A 75 -3.65 -3.18 -11.50
C VAL A 75 -4.93 -2.66 -10.85
N LEU A 76 -6.11 -3.12 -11.30
CA LEU A 76 -7.39 -2.77 -10.68
C LEU A 76 -7.50 -3.30 -9.25
N ALA A 77 -7.07 -4.53 -8.99
CA ALA A 77 -7.07 -5.10 -7.64
C ALA A 77 -6.23 -4.26 -6.67
N ALA A 78 -5.02 -3.85 -7.10
CA ALA A 78 -4.17 -2.97 -6.31
C ALA A 78 -4.78 -1.57 -6.11
N ALA A 79 -5.40 -1.01 -7.15
CA ALA A 79 -6.07 0.29 -7.06
C ALA A 79 -7.24 0.27 -6.06
N VAL A 80 -8.08 -0.77 -6.13
CA VAL A 80 -9.21 -0.96 -5.23
C VAL A 80 -8.73 -1.21 -3.80
N ALA A 81 -7.65 -1.97 -3.60
CA ALA A 81 -7.06 -2.16 -2.28
C ALA A 81 -6.58 -0.84 -1.66
N LEU A 82 -5.88 0.01 -2.42
CA LEU A 82 -5.47 1.35 -1.98
C LEU A 82 -6.67 2.25 -1.67
N ALA A 83 -7.69 2.25 -2.53
CA ALA A 83 -8.92 3.00 -2.27
C ALA A 83 -9.64 2.51 -1.00
N GLY A 84 -9.64 1.20 -0.73
CA GLY A 84 -10.19 0.61 0.49
C GLY A 84 -9.42 1.03 1.75
N MET A 85 -8.09 1.13 1.69
CA MET A 85 -7.27 1.67 2.78
C MET A 85 -7.60 3.14 3.05
N ALA A 86 -7.69 3.97 1.99
CA ALA A 86 -8.08 5.36 2.11
C ALA A 86 -9.48 5.51 2.72
N LEU A 87 -10.43 4.68 2.30
CA LEU A 87 -11.77 4.61 2.89
C LEU A 87 -11.71 4.26 4.38
N GLY A 88 -10.88 3.31 4.78
CA GLY A 88 -10.67 2.95 6.19
C GLY A 88 -10.23 4.15 7.04
N ARG A 89 -9.45 5.07 6.47
CA ARG A 89 -9.05 6.32 7.17
C ARG A 89 -10.20 7.32 7.31
N LEU A 90 -11.09 7.39 6.32
CA LEU A 90 -12.30 8.21 6.42
C LEU A 90 -13.24 7.67 7.49
N VAL A 91 -13.41 6.34 7.54
CA VAL A 91 -14.17 5.67 8.62
C VAL A 91 -13.54 5.99 9.97
N ALA A 92 -12.21 5.83 10.11
CA ALA A 92 -11.50 6.18 11.33
C ALA A 92 -11.71 7.66 11.71
N ARG A 93 -11.69 8.60 10.75
CA ARG A 93 -11.92 10.02 11.04
C ARG A 93 -13.35 10.32 11.50
N ALA A 94 -14.32 9.54 11.05
CA ALA A 94 -15.74 9.70 11.39
C ALA A 94 -16.07 9.11 12.76
N VAL A 95 -15.39 8.02 13.15
CA VAL A 95 -15.62 7.30 14.41
C VAL A 95 -14.73 7.82 15.53
N GLU A 96 -13.48 8.14 15.23
CA GLU A 96 -12.46 8.55 16.21
C GLU A 96 -12.33 10.07 16.34
N GLY A 97 -11.65 10.51 17.40
CA GLY A 97 -11.32 11.92 17.63
C GLY A 97 -10.35 12.51 16.58
N PRO A 98 -10.15 13.84 16.57
CA PRO A 98 -9.24 14.50 15.64
C PRO A 98 -7.82 13.91 15.72
N SER A 99 -7.28 13.51 14.57
CA SER A 99 -5.91 12.98 14.43
C SER A 99 -4.97 14.01 13.82
N ALA A 100 -3.68 13.91 14.17
CA ALA A 100 -2.63 14.71 13.56
C ALA A 100 -2.49 14.38 12.06
N PHE A 101 -1.92 15.32 11.29
CA PHE A 101 -1.69 15.14 9.87
C PHE A 101 -0.82 13.90 9.55
N TYR A 102 0.31 13.76 10.25
CA TYR A 102 1.14 12.57 10.18
C TYR A 102 0.85 11.67 11.39
N PRO A 103 0.67 10.34 11.20
CA PRO A 103 0.77 9.60 9.94
C PRO A 103 -0.55 9.54 9.13
N ALA A 104 -1.70 9.75 9.76
CA ALA A 104 -3.00 9.36 9.20
C ALA A 104 -3.35 10.03 7.86
N TRP A 105 -3.35 11.36 7.79
CA TRP A 105 -3.71 12.08 6.57
C TRP A 105 -2.66 12.00 5.48
N PHE A 106 -1.38 11.93 5.86
CA PHE A 106 -0.30 11.70 4.92
C PHE A 106 -0.52 10.38 4.15
N TYR A 107 -0.75 9.27 4.86
CA TYR A 107 -0.99 7.99 4.21
C TYR A 107 -2.31 7.94 3.44
N PHE A 108 -3.36 8.64 3.90
CA PHE A 108 -4.59 8.82 3.10
C PHE A 108 -4.30 9.39 1.72
N TRP A 109 -3.51 10.45 1.64
CA TRP A 109 -3.16 11.05 0.34
C TRP A 109 -2.28 10.14 -0.51
N VAL A 110 -1.33 9.42 0.11
CA VAL A 110 -0.52 8.43 -0.61
C VAL A 110 -1.39 7.32 -1.21
N GLU A 111 -2.37 6.83 -0.46
CA GLU A 111 -3.31 5.79 -0.89
C GLU A 111 -4.20 6.28 -2.04
N VAL A 112 -4.77 7.49 -1.91
CA VAL A 112 -5.60 8.11 -2.96
C VAL A 112 -4.79 8.35 -4.23
N LEU A 113 -3.58 8.90 -4.11
CA LEU A 113 -2.70 9.15 -5.26
C LEU A 113 -2.27 7.84 -5.93
N GLY A 114 -1.88 6.84 -5.15
CA GLY A 114 -1.52 5.52 -5.69
C GLY A 114 -2.69 4.86 -6.41
N ALA A 115 -3.89 4.88 -5.83
CA ALA A 115 -5.10 4.36 -6.45
C ALA A 115 -5.41 5.11 -7.77
N GLY A 116 -5.36 6.44 -7.76
CA GLY A 116 -5.60 7.27 -8.94
C GLY A 116 -4.61 7.00 -10.07
N LEU A 117 -3.31 6.88 -9.76
CA LEU A 117 -2.27 6.53 -10.71
C LEU A 117 -2.51 5.16 -11.36
N LEU A 118 -2.92 4.16 -10.56
CA LEU A 118 -3.22 2.83 -11.06
C LEU A 118 -4.49 2.81 -11.93
N VAL A 119 -5.57 3.49 -11.52
CA VAL A 119 -6.79 3.61 -12.33
C VAL A 119 -6.50 4.30 -13.67
N ALA A 120 -5.75 5.41 -13.65
CA ALA A 120 -5.34 6.11 -14.87
C ALA A 120 -4.51 5.22 -15.81
N SER A 121 -3.73 4.27 -15.26
CA SER A 121 -2.92 3.33 -16.05
C SER A 121 -3.70 2.18 -16.70
N VAL A 122 -4.99 2.03 -16.35
CA VAL A 122 -5.92 1.04 -16.90
C VAL A 122 -6.92 1.68 -17.87
N LEU A 123 -7.36 2.91 -17.58
CA LEU A 123 -8.35 3.63 -18.38
C LEU A 123 -7.74 4.47 -19.52
N GLY A 124 -6.47 4.85 -19.43
CA GLY A 124 -5.73 5.57 -20.47
C GLY A 124 -4.80 4.66 -21.25
#